data_AF-A0A354IUX9-F1
#
_entry.id   AF-A0A354IUX9-F1
#
_cell.length_a   1.000
_cell.length_b   1.000
_cell.length_c   1.000
_cell.angle_alpha   90.00
_cell.angle_beta   90.00
_cell.angle_gamma   90.00
#
_symmetry.space_group_name_H-M   'P 1'
#
loop_
_entity.id
_entity.type
_entity.pdbx_description
1 polymer ?
#
loop_
_entity_poly.entity_id
_entity_poly.type
_entity_poly.pdbx_seq_one_letter_code
_entity_poly.pdbx_strand_id
1 'polypeptide(L)'
;MPADLALRPDAPQCEMPKAKPPKLDVDFANDMPTEIKADFNGDGWCDYALAVPYPRNSQMNSYLLNQLMVLGQPNGWKPVFNGKKGWELDANGYEHQTWPTDRIDLTNIRLLFPKRSGAPFVLGLYTGDPDEGKRNMGKNCYQYQSVHRWDDKVGTFRKTDDATRDAVLNYFYSTIDKPCSAKK
;
A
#
# COMPACT_ATOMS: atom_id res chain seq x y z
N MET A 1 -11.35 -19.43 -13.57
CA MET A 1 -11.47 -18.63 -12.33
C MET A 1 -10.12 -18.70 -11.65
N PRO A 2 -9.55 -17.59 -11.15
CA PRO A 2 -8.36 -17.68 -10.32
C PRO A 2 -8.69 -18.59 -9.13
N ALA A 3 -7.73 -19.40 -8.68
CA ALA A 3 -7.89 -20.23 -7.48
C ALA A 3 -8.46 -19.38 -6.34
N ASP A 4 -9.46 -19.90 -5.62
CA ASP A 4 -10.11 -19.23 -4.49
C ASP A 4 -9.07 -18.53 -3.61
N LEU A 5 -9.04 -17.20 -3.71
CA LEU A 5 -8.19 -16.35 -2.90
C LEU A 5 -8.75 -16.42 -1.47
N ALA A 6 -8.21 -17.34 -0.68
CA ALA A 6 -8.53 -17.45 0.73
C ALA A 6 -7.87 -16.27 1.46
N LEU A 7 -8.66 -15.25 1.78
CA LEU A 7 -8.23 -13.99 2.39
C LEU A 7 -8.67 -13.85 3.85
N ARG A 8 -8.02 -12.94 4.57
CA ARG A 8 -8.36 -12.55 5.94
C ARG A 8 -8.03 -11.05 6.19
N PRO A 9 -8.82 -10.36 7.05
CA PRO A 9 -8.56 -8.96 7.41
C PRO A 9 -7.54 -8.79 8.54
N ASP A 10 -7.33 -9.82 9.36
CA ASP A 10 -6.38 -9.78 10.47
C ASP A 10 -4.94 -9.83 9.95
N ALA A 11 -4.15 -8.84 10.36
CA ALA A 11 -2.72 -8.84 10.10
C ALA A 11 -2.07 -10.02 10.82
N PRO A 12 -1.32 -10.90 10.12
CA PRO A 12 -0.44 -11.85 10.76
C PRO A 12 0.49 -11.12 11.74
N GLN A 13 0.84 -11.78 12.84
CA GLN A 13 1.93 -11.30 13.66
C GLN A 13 3.22 -11.33 12.83
N CYS A 14 3.91 -10.18 12.77
CA CYS A 14 5.23 -10.05 12.18
C CYS A 14 6.28 -9.83 13.28
N GLU A 15 7.53 -10.18 13.00
CA GLU A 15 8.65 -9.94 13.89
C GLU A 15 9.16 -8.51 13.72
N MET A 16 9.27 -7.75 14.80
CA MET A 16 9.85 -6.42 14.75
C MET A 16 11.39 -6.51 14.66
N PRO A 17 12.04 -5.78 13.73
CA PRO A 17 13.50 -5.67 13.73
C PRO A 17 14.02 -5.14 15.07
N LYS A 18 15.14 -5.69 15.54
CA LYS A 18 15.77 -5.25 16.81
C LYS A 18 16.37 -3.85 16.72
N ALA A 19 16.79 -3.44 15.53
CA ALA A 19 17.31 -2.10 15.28
C ALA A 19 16.17 -1.07 15.33
N LYS A 20 16.42 0.12 15.88
CA LYS A 20 15.46 1.23 15.81
C LYS A 20 15.18 1.56 14.33
N PRO A 21 13.91 1.82 13.94
CA PRO A 21 13.61 2.26 12.58
C PRO A 21 14.41 3.53 12.23
N PRO A 22 14.93 3.62 11.00
CA PRO A 22 15.61 4.81 10.53
C PRO A 22 14.66 6.01 10.57
N LYS A 23 15.23 7.21 10.70
CA LYS A 23 14.47 8.44 10.51
C LYS A 23 14.12 8.54 9.03
N LEU A 24 12.83 8.56 8.74
CA LEU A 24 12.27 8.82 7.42
C LEU A 24 12.20 10.33 7.16
N ASP A 25 12.32 10.72 5.90
CA ASP A 25 12.43 12.12 5.46
C ASP A 25 11.07 12.84 5.39
N VAL A 26 10.17 12.53 6.34
CA VAL A 26 8.88 13.20 6.49
C VAL A 26 9.01 14.38 7.45
N ASP A 27 8.39 15.50 7.10
CA ASP A 27 8.21 16.64 7.99
C ASP A 27 7.08 16.37 8.99
N PHE A 28 7.42 15.74 10.11
CA PHE A 28 6.47 15.45 11.18
C PHE A 28 5.80 16.69 11.78
N ALA A 29 6.45 17.86 11.72
CA ALA A 29 5.91 19.07 12.32
C ALA A 29 4.74 19.63 11.51
N ASN A 30 4.83 19.56 10.19
CA ASN A 30 3.82 20.10 9.30
C ASN A 30 2.84 19.05 8.77
N ASP A 31 3.29 17.81 8.57
CA ASP A 31 2.51 16.79 7.86
C ASP A 31 1.83 15.75 8.77
N MET A 32 2.18 15.73 10.07
CA MET A 32 1.56 14.88 11.11
C MET A 32 1.25 13.44 10.64
N PRO A 33 2.25 12.67 10.18
CA PRO A 33 2.02 11.35 9.61
C PRO A 33 1.45 10.37 10.64
N THR A 34 0.66 9.41 10.17
CA THR A 34 0.25 8.25 10.98
C THR A 34 1.22 7.09 10.75
N GLU A 35 1.75 6.50 11.82
CA GLU A 35 2.60 5.31 11.70
C GLU A 35 1.78 4.07 11.32
N ILE A 36 2.29 3.28 10.38
CA ILE A 36 1.80 1.95 10.03
C ILE A 36 2.92 0.95 10.23
N LYS A 37 2.64 -0.13 10.98
CA LYS A 37 3.54 -1.27 11.19
C LYS A 37 2.85 -2.53 10.72
N ALA A 38 3.34 -3.13 9.65
CA ALA A 38 2.80 -4.33 9.05
C ALA A 38 3.85 -5.00 8.16
N ASP A 39 3.70 -6.29 7.89
CA ASP A 39 4.50 -7.01 6.89
C ASP A 39 3.89 -6.79 5.50
N PHE A 40 4.39 -5.79 4.77
CA PHE A 40 3.88 -5.44 3.43
C PHE A 40 4.48 -6.31 2.33
N ASN A 41 5.69 -6.85 2.52
CA ASN A 41 6.33 -7.72 1.53
C ASN A 41 6.15 -9.22 1.81
N GLY A 42 5.56 -9.59 2.94
CA GLY A 42 5.22 -10.97 3.28
C GLY A 42 6.41 -11.81 3.75
N ASP A 43 7.50 -11.19 4.20
CA ASP A 43 8.72 -11.89 4.63
C ASP A 43 8.72 -12.25 6.13
N GLY A 44 7.64 -11.92 6.84
CA GLY A 44 7.46 -12.19 8.25
C GLY A 44 8.02 -11.10 9.16
N TRP A 45 8.70 -10.09 8.64
CA TRP A 45 9.18 -8.95 9.42
C TRP A 45 8.24 -7.76 9.30
N CYS A 46 8.08 -7.02 10.38
CA CYS A 46 7.27 -5.80 10.35
C CYS A 46 8.03 -4.69 9.63
N ASP A 47 7.45 -4.19 8.56
CA ASP A 47 7.88 -2.96 7.91
C ASP A 47 7.32 -1.75 8.65
N TYR A 48 7.93 -0.59 8.38
CA TYR A 48 7.53 0.68 8.96
C TYR A 48 7.22 1.67 7.85
N ALA A 49 6.01 2.22 7.90
CA ALA A 49 5.56 3.24 6.97
C ALA A 49 4.94 4.44 7.70
N LEU A 50 5.03 5.60 7.06
CA LEU A 50 4.40 6.86 7.46
C LEU A 50 3.33 7.20 6.45
N ALA A 51 2.09 7.28 6.93
CA ALA A 51 0.97 7.67 6.12
C ALA A 51 0.77 9.17 6.18
N VAL A 52 1.10 9.81 5.06
CA VAL A 52 0.81 11.22 4.78
C VAL A 52 -0.29 11.27 3.71
N PRO A 53 -1.36 12.06 3.90
CA PRO A 53 -2.38 12.27 2.87
C PRO A 53 -1.78 12.84 1.59
N TYR A 54 -2.37 12.51 0.43
CA TYR A 54 -1.98 13.13 -0.83
C TYR A 54 -2.20 14.65 -0.73
N PRO A 55 -1.25 15.50 -1.18
CA PRO A 55 -1.26 16.94 -0.90
C PRO A 55 -2.28 17.77 -1.71
N ARG A 56 -3.42 17.18 -2.13
CA ARG A 56 -4.41 17.86 -2.96
C ARG A 56 -5.06 18.99 -2.17
N ASN A 57 -4.60 20.22 -2.41
CA ASN A 57 -5.06 21.45 -1.76
C ASN A 57 -4.78 21.54 -0.25
N SER A 58 -3.88 20.71 0.31
CA SER A 58 -3.65 20.63 1.76
C SER A 58 -2.36 21.32 2.26
N GLN A 59 -1.60 21.97 1.37
CA GLN A 59 -0.26 22.55 1.68
C GLN A 59 0.79 21.53 2.18
N MET A 60 0.45 20.24 2.20
CA MET A 60 1.34 19.17 2.63
C MET A 60 2.43 18.91 1.59
N ASN A 61 3.55 18.35 2.03
CA ASN A 61 4.59 17.93 1.11
C ASN A 61 4.20 16.64 0.37
N SER A 62 4.71 16.49 -0.86
CA SER A 62 4.69 15.21 -1.56
C SER A 62 5.90 14.39 -1.16
N TYR A 63 5.72 13.09 -0.92
CA TYR A 63 6.80 12.18 -0.58
C TYR A 63 6.90 11.01 -1.55
N LEU A 64 8.12 10.57 -1.77
CA LEU A 64 8.43 9.32 -2.44
C LEU A 64 8.23 8.13 -1.49
N LEU A 65 8.01 6.91 -2.02
CA LEU A 65 7.83 5.73 -1.17
C LEU A 65 9.02 5.51 -0.23
N ASN A 66 10.25 5.71 -0.72
CA ASN A 66 11.46 5.54 0.08
C ASN A 66 11.67 6.61 1.15
N GLN A 67 10.87 7.68 1.13
CA GLN A 67 10.80 8.67 2.21
C GLN A 67 9.70 8.34 3.20
N LEU A 68 8.72 7.50 2.81
CA LEU A 68 7.59 7.11 3.65
C LEU A 68 7.75 5.72 4.26
N MET A 69 8.61 4.86 3.72
CA MET A 69 8.59 3.44 4.05
C MET A 69 9.98 2.81 4.02
N VAL A 70 10.19 1.88 4.97
CA VAL A 70 11.34 0.98 5.05
C VAL A 70 10.88 -0.41 5.46
N LEU A 71 11.58 -1.42 4.98
CA LEU A 71 11.21 -2.81 5.18
C LEU A 71 12.00 -3.44 6.32
N GLY A 72 11.34 -4.27 7.11
CA GLY A 72 11.96 -5.04 8.17
C GLY A 72 12.83 -6.17 7.61
N GLN A 73 13.83 -6.58 8.38
CA GLN A 73 14.65 -7.77 8.11
C GLN A 73 15.34 -8.24 9.40
N PRO A 74 15.88 -9.49 9.45
CA PRO A 74 16.50 -10.02 10.65
C PRO A 74 17.62 -9.14 11.23
N ASN A 75 18.37 -8.47 10.36
CA ASN A 75 19.53 -7.67 10.73
C ASN A 75 19.25 -6.15 10.76
N GLY A 76 17.99 -5.73 10.68
CA GLY A 76 17.61 -4.31 10.75
C GLY A 76 16.58 -3.92 9.71
N TRP A 77 16.87 -2.88 8.94
CA TRP A 77 15.96 -2.27 7.97
C TRP A 77 16.58 -2.24 6.59
N LYS A 78 15.80 -2.50 5.54
CA LYS A 78 16.22 -2.35 4.14
C LYS A 78 15.35 -1.28 3.46
N PRO A 79 15.92 -0.48 2.55
CA PRO A 79 15.13 0.47 1.77
C PRO A 79 14.17 -0.26 0.82
N VAL A 80 13.09 0.42 0.44
CA VAL A 80 12.26 0.03 -0.70
C VAL A 80 13.05 0.18 -2.01
N PHE A 81 12.43 -0.18 -3.14
CA PHE A 81 13.02 -0.22 -4.48
C PHE A 81 14.27 -1.10 -4.60
N ASN A 82 14.45 -2.05 -3.67
CA ASN A 82 15.68 -2.85 -3.53
C ASN A 82 16.94 -1.98 -3.46
N GLY A 83 16.84 -0.80 -2.82
CA GLY A 83 17.95 0.14 -2.65
C GLY A 83 18.18 1.11 -3.81
N LYS A 84 17.41 1.00 -4.90
CA LYS A 84 17.43 1.96 -6.01
C LYS A 84 16.68 3.24 -5.63
N LYS A 85 16.93 4.32 -6.37
CA LYS A 85 16.12 5.54 -6.34
C LYS A 85 14.85 5.35 -7.17
N GLY A 86 13.78 6.06 -6.80
CA GLY A 86 12.51 5.99 -7.54
C GLY A 86 12.67 6.29 -9.04
N TRP A 87 13.44 7.32 -9.39
CA TRP A 87 13.70 7.71 -10.79
C TRP A 87 14.50 6.67 -11.59
N GLU A 88 15.26 5.78 -10.91
CA GLU A 88 15.94 4.67 -11.59
C GLU A 88 14.93 3.61 -12.05
N LEU A 89 13.72 3.57 -11.49
CA LEU A 89 12.67 2.66 -11.96
C LEU A 89 12.07 3.18 -13.27
N ASP A 90 11.78 4.48 -13.35
CA ASP A 90 11.24 5.11 -14.57
C ASP A 90 12.21 4.92 -15.74
N ALA A 91 13.51 5.12 -15.50
CA ALA A 91 14.56 4.92 -16.51
C ALA A 91 14.68 3.47 -17.02
N ASN A 92 14.20 2.49 -16.24
CA ASN A 92 14.17 1.07 -16.62
C ASN A 92 12.83 0.64 -17.23
N GLY A 93 11.95 1.59 -17.57
CA GLY A 93 10.65 1.33 -18.20
C GLY A 93 9.56 0.89 -17.22
N TYR A 94 9.75 1.12 -15.92
CA TYR A 94 8.71 0.91 -14.91
C TYR A 94 7.87 2.17 -14.75
N GLU A 95 6.66 2.17 -15.33
CA GLU A 95 5.75 3.32 -15.27
C GLU A 95 5.11 3.50 -13.88
N HIS A 96 4.91 4.75 -13.44
CA HIS A 96 4.31 5.11 -12.14
C HIS A 96 2.94 4.45 -11.89
N GLN A 97 2.12 4.26 -12.93
CA GLN A 97 0.82 3.60 -12.82
C GLN A 97 0.92 2.09 -12.52
N THR A 98 2.04 1.47 -12.89
CA THR A 98 2.31 0.06 -12.57
C THR A 98 3.00 -0.07 -11.22
N TRP A 99 3.90 0.87 -10.92
CA TRP A 99 4.78 0.89 -9.76
C TRP A 99 4.77 2.27 -9.11
N PRO A 100 4.10 2.46 -7.97
CA PRO A 100 4.05 3.76 -7.33
C PRO A 100 5.43 4.05 -6.73
N THR A 101 6.01 5.17 -7.12
CA THR A 101 7.33 5.61 -6.66
C THR A 101 7.28 6.97 -5.97
N ASP A 102 6.37 7.85 -6.40
CA ASP A 102 6.19 9.19 -5.90
C ASP A 102 4.73 9.48 -5.51
N ARG A 103 4.55 10.53 -4.69
CA ARG A 103 3.24 11.10 -4.32
C ARG A 103 2.25 10.06 -3.81
N ILE A 104 2.69 9.18 -2.92
CA ILE A 104 1.89 8.04 -2.47
C ILE A 104 1.10 8.42 -1.21
N ASP A 105 -0.20 8.17 -1.22
CA ASP A 105 -1.07 8.26 -0.04
C ASP A 105 -1.29 6.88 0.59
N LEU A 106 -0.87 6.73 1.84
CA LEU A 106 -1.04 5.51 2.63
C LEU A 106 -2.12 5.65 3.73
N THR A 107 -2.81 6.79 3.84
CA THR A 107 -3.70 7.09 4.98
C THR A 107 -4.99 6.28 4.99
N ASN A 108 -5.50 5.92 3.82
CA ASN A 108 -6.79 5.25 3.67
C ASN A 108 -6.67 3.82 3.17
N ILE A 109 -5.48 3.23 3.26
CA ILE A 109 -5.25 1.89 2.77
C ILE A 109 -5.98 0.84 3.62
N ARG A 110 -6.24 -0.32 3.02
CA ARG A 110 -6.63 -1.54 3.73
C ARG A 110 -5.70 -2.66 3.31
N LEU A 111 -5.26 -3.44 4.29
CA LEU A 111 -4.44 -4.63 4.08
C LEU A 111 -5.31 -5.86 4.17
N LEU A 112 -5.30 -6.70 3.14
CA LEU A 112 -5.94 -8.00 3.13
C LEU A 112 -4.89 -9.07 2.94
N PHE A 113 -4.77 -9.93 3.92
CA PHE A 113 -3.72 -10.93 3.94
C PHE A 113 -4.24 -12.22 3.32
N PRO A 114 -3.42 -12.93 2.53
CA PRO A 114 -3.73 -14.32 2.23
C PRO A 114 -3.77 -15.13 3.54
N LYS A 115 -4.64 -16.13 3.61
CA LYS A 115 -4.67 -17.08 4.74
C LYS A 115 -3.39 -17.93 4.81
N ARG A 116 -2.74 -18.11 3.65
CA ARG A 116 -1.38 -18.65 3.54
C ARG A 116 -0.37 -17.51 3.66
N SER A 117 0.88 -17.80 3.99
CA SER A 117 1.94 -16.79 4.08
C SER A 117 2.11 -15.99 2.77
N GLY A 118 2.56 -14.74 2.88
CA GLY A 118 2.94 -13.88 1.76
C GLY A 118 2.38 -12.47 1.85
N ALA A 119 2.81 -11.61 0.92
CA ALA A 119 2.50 -10.18 0.92
C ALA A 119 0.99 -9.92 0.89
N PRO A 120 0.48 -8.96 1.70
CA PRO A 120 -0.91 -8.52 1.64
C PRO A 120 -1.25 -7.89 0.31
N PHE A 121 -2.55 -7.92 0.01
CA PHE A 121 -3.17 -7.03 -0.95
C PHE A 121 -3.44 -5.68 -0.28
N VAL A 122 -3.03 -4.60 -0.93
CA VAL A 122 -3.19 -3.22 -0.48
C VAL A 122 -4.27 -2.55 -1.31
N LEU A 123 -5.40 -2.25 -0.68
CA LEU A 123 -6.51 -1.51 -1.29
C LEU A 123 -6.34 -0.04 -0.99
N GLY A 124 -6.67 0.82 -1.96
CA GLY A 124 -6.80 2.25 -1.71
C GLY A 124 -5.51 3.04 -1.66
N LEU A 125 -4.40 2.45 -2.10
CA LEU A 125 -3.20 3.21 -2.45
C LEU A 125 -3.57 4.19 -3.57
N TYR A 126 -3.23 5.46 -3.38
CA TYR A 126 -3.50 6.55 -4.31
C TYR A 126 -2.20 7.29 -4.65
N THR A 127 -1.93 7.49 -5.93
CA THR A 127 -0.75 8.19 -6.47
C THR A 127 -1.09 9.40 -7.33
N GLY A 128 -2.36 9.81 -7.35
CA GLY A 128 -2.83 10.97 -8.13
C GLY A 128 -3.73 10.62 -9.30
N ASP A 129 -3.84 9.34 -9.66
CA ASP A 129 -4.68 8.87 -10.77
C ASP A 129 -6.17 8.73 -10.36
N PRO A 130 -7.14 9.21 -11.16
CA PRO A 130 -8.57 9.05 -10.89
C PRO A 130 -9.04 7.60 -10.69
N ASP A 131 -8.33 6.61 -11.24
CA ASP A 131 -8.62 5.17 -11.16
C ASP A 131 -7.89 4.47 -9.99
N GLU A 132 -7.34 5.24 -9.05
CA GLU A 132 -6.71 4.75 -7.82
C GLU A 132 -7.46 5.15 -6.56
N GLY A 133 -7.01 4.68 -5.38
CA GLY A 133 -7.65 5.02 -4.12
C GLY A 133 -9.10 4.55 -4.06
N LYS A 134 -10.00 5.50 -3.77
CA LYS A 134 -11.45 5.29 -3.80
C LYS A 134 -12.12 6.12 -4.89
N ARG A 135 -13.03 5.49 -5.63
CA ARG A 135 -13.91 6.14 -6.60
C ARG A 135 -15.21 6.57 -5.94
N ASN A 136 -15.70 7.75 -6.31
CA ASN A 136 -17.06 8.17 -5.99
C ASN A 136 -18.06 7.41 -6.87
N MET A 137 -18.94 6.63 -6.25
CA MET A 137 -19.99 5.84 -6.90
C MET A 137 -21.33 6.60 -6.96
N GLY A 138 -21.33 7.88 -6.59
CA GLY A 138 -22.52 8.73 -6.45
C GLY A 138 -23.05 8.74 -5.01
N LYS A 139 -23.93 9.70 -4.71
CA LYS A 139 -24.57 9.87 -3.38
C LYS A 139 -23.57 9.90 -2.22
N ASN A 140 -22.41 10.54 -2.41
CA ASN A 140 -21.31 10.62 -1.44
C ASN A 140 -20.80 9.24 -0.96
N CYS A 141 -20.96 8.20 -1.76
CA CYS A 141 -20.48 6.87 -1.44
C CYS A 141 -19.22 6.54 -2.23
N TYR A 142 -18.17 6.11 -1.54
CA TYR A 142 -16.84 5.88 -2.11
C TYR A 142 -16.41 4.42 -1.98
N GLN A 143 -15.86 3.84 -3.05
CA GLN A 143 -15.37 2.46 -3.07
C GLN A 143 -13.94 2.37 -3.57
N TYR A 144 -13.12 1.58 -2.89
CA TYR A 144 -11.85 1.08 -3.43
C TYR A 144 -12.03 0.46 -4.81
N GLN A 145 -11.15 0.84 -5.72
CA GLN A 145 -11.16 0.41 -7.12
C GLN A 145 -9.82 -0.17 -7.56
N SER A 146 -8.72 0.09 -6.84
CA SER A 146 -7.41 -0.47 -7.13
C SER A 146 -6.97 -1.42 -6.02
N VAL A 147 -6.24 -2.45 -6.43
CA VAL A 147 -5.60 -3.41 -5.54
C VAL A 147 -4.14 -3.50 -5.98
N HIS A 148 -3.25 -3.36 -5.02
CA HIS A 148 -1.83 -3.52 -5.22
C HIS A 148 -1.30 -4.68 -4.39
N ARG A 149 -0.14 -5.20 -4.77
CA ARG A 149 0.59 -6.20 -4.01
C ARG A 149 2.08 -5.95 -4.14
N TRP A 150 2.84 -6.22 -3.09
CA TRP A 150 4.29 -6.11 -3.16
C TRP A 150 4.89 -7.03 -4.23
N ASP A 151 5.88 -6.53 -4.98
CA ASP A 151 6.71 -7.33 -5.87
C ASP A 151 8.18 -7.22 -5.46
N ASP A 152 8.75 -8.33 -4.99
CA ASP A 152 10.13 -8.38 -4.51
C ASP A 152 11.17 -8.14 -5.60
N LYS A 153 10.85 -8.33 -6.89
CA LYS A 153 11.82 -8.09 -7.98
C LYS A 153 12.18 -6.62 -8.09
N VAL A 154 11.21 -5.75 -7.85
CA VAL A 154 11.37 -4.29 -7.93
C VAL A 154 11.51 -3.68 -6.54
N GLY A 155 10.87 -4.25 -5.52
CA GLY A 155 10.84 -3.74 -4.16
C GLY A 155 9.84 -2.59 -3.99
N THR A 156 8.70 -2.65 -4.66
CA THR A 156 7.59 -1.70 -4.47
C THR A 156 6.24 -2.39 -4.76
N PHE A 157 5.15 -1.66 -4.55
CA PHE A 157 3.81 -2.12 -4.85
C PHE A 157 3.58 -2.22 -6.35
N ARG A 158 2.92 -3.29 -6.79
CA ARG A 158 2.46 -3.46 -8.16
C ARG A 158 0.96 -3.47 -8.19
N LYS A 159 0.35 -2.80 -9.17
CA LYS A 159 -1.07 -3.00 -9.46
C LYS A 159 -1.32 -4.47 -9.86
N THR A 160 -2.31 -5.11 -9.26
CA THR A 160 -2.68 -6.48 -9.65
C THR A 160 -3.46 -6.49 -10.96
N ASP A 161 -3.53 -7.64 -11.62
CA ASP A 161 -4.43 -7.83 -12.76
C ASP A 161 -5.91 -7.69 -12.35
N ASP A 162 -6.79 -7.47 -13.35
CA ASP A 162 -8.22 -7.23 -13.14
C ASP A 162 -8.92 -8.40 -12.42
N ALA A 163 -8.58 -9.65 -12.75
CA ALA A 163 -9.22 -10.81 -12.17
C ALA A 163 -8.88 -10.95 -10.67
N THR A 164 -7.61 -10.72 -10.32
CA THR A 164 -7.14 -10.68 -8.93
C THR A 164 -7.76 -9.51 -8.17
N ARG A 165 -7.77 -8.32 -8.78
CA ARG A 165 -8.40 -7.12 -8.21
C ARG A 165 -9.86 -7.38 -7.86
N ASP A 166 -10.64 -7.90 -8.81
CA ASP A 166 -12.07 -8.13 -8.65
C ASP A 166 -12.34 -9.18 -7.57
N ALA A 167 -11.56 -10.26 -7.52
CA ALA A 167 -11.67 -11.28 -6.47
C ALA A 167 -11.42 -10.68 -5.06
N VAL A 168 -10.39 -9.86 -4.91
CA VAL A 168 -10.03 -9.21 -3.64
C VAL A 168 -11.09 -8.19 -3.21
N LEU A 169 -11.57 -7.34 -4.12
CA LEU A 169 -12.61 -6.36 -3.83
C LEU A 169 -13.95 -7.04 -3.49
N ASN A 170 -14.30 -8.13 -4.19
CA ASN A 170 -15.49 -8.92 -3.89
C ASN A 170 -15.44 -9.52 -2.48
N TYR A 171 -14.29 -10.05 -2.07
CA TYR A 171 -14.08 -10.49 -0.69
C TYR A 171 -14.25 -9.32 0.30
N PHE A 172 -13.61 -8.18 0.06
CA PHE A 172 -13.68 -7.01 0.93
C PHE A 172 -15.13 -6.55 1.16
N TYR A 173 -15.90 -6.39 0.07
CA TYR A 173 -17.27 -5.90 0.12
C TYR A 173 -18.33 -6.95 0.49
N SER A 174 -17.94 -8.22 0.62
CA SER A 174 -18.83 -9.26 1.16
C SER A 174 -18.57 -9.55 2.63
N THR A 175 -17.35 -9.30 3.11
CA THR A 175 -16.90 -9.75 4.43
C THR A 175 -16.62 -8.60 5.40
N ILE A 176 -16.12 -7.46 4.92
CA ILE A 176 -15.55 -6.40 5.77
C ILE A 176 -16.38 -5.12 5.71
N ASP A 177 -16.74 -4.66 4.52
CA ASP A 177 -17.64 -3.51 4.31
C ASP A 177 -18.74 -3.91 3.32
N LYS A 178 -19.76 -3.06 3.14
CA LYS A 178 -20.80 -3.22 2.12
C LYS A 178 -20.52 -2.35 0.90
N PRO A 179 -20.84 -2.81 -0.31
CA PRO A 179 -20.69 -1.98 -1.50
C PRO A 179 -21.68 -0.81 -1.48
N CYS A 180 -21.40 0.25 -2.22
CA CYS A 180 -22.27 1.43 -2.27
C CYS A 180 -23.69 1.11 -2.74
N SER A 181 -23.85 0.14 -3.64
CA SER A 181 -25.15 -0.33 -4.10
C SER A 181 -26.02 -0.94 -2.99
N ALA A 182 -25.41 -1.42 -1.90
CA ALA A 182 -26.10 -2.01 -0.76
C ALA A 182 -26.35 -1.01 0.39
N LYS A 183 -25.78 0.19 0.33
CA LYS A 183 -25.97 1.28 1.29
C LYS A 183 -27.16 2.12 0.82
N LYS A 184 -28.37 1.70 1.21
CA LYS A 184 -29.62 2.45 1.02
C LYS A 184 -29.81 3.46 2.13
#